data_AF-A0A3S1E432-F1
#
_entry.id   AF-A0A3S1E432-F1
#
_cell.length_a   1.000
_cell.length_b   1.000
_cell.length_c   1.000
_cell.angle_alpha   90.00
_cell.angle_beta   90.00
_cell.angle_gamma   90.00
#
_symmetry.space_group_name_H-M   'P 1'
#
loop_
_entity.id
_entity.type
_entity.pdbx_description
1 polymer ?
#
loop_
_entity_poly.entity_id
_entity_poly.type
_entity_poly.pdbx_seq_one_letter_code
_entity_poly.pdbx_strand_id
1 'polypeptide(L)'
;MATSERMKMAAGEWYTCIDDELEDLRVAARDAVFEHNGLPPRQRGNIAPALRALLGGAGDGARIEAPFHCAYGFNLFLGEGVFLNAGCTILDTAPVRIGKGTLLGPNVQIYCAEHHREVTGRLAGLEIAK
;
A
#
# COMPACT_ATOMS: atom_id res chain seq x y z
N MET A 1 -16.79 -19.76 11.70
CA MET A 1 -16.93 -18.76 10.62
C MET A 1 -15.91 -19.12 9.56
N ALA A 2 -16.25 -19.00 8.28
CA ALA A 2 -15.25 -19.16 7.22
C ALA A 2 -14.21 -18.04 7.33
N THR A 3 -12.94 -18.35 7.08
CA THR A 3 -11.84 -17.38 7.04
C THR A 3 -12.10 -16.38 5.89
N SER A 4 -12.09 -15.06 6.16
CA SER A 4 -12.28 -14.05 5.11
C SER A 4 -11.08 -13.98 4.17
N GLU A 5 -11.25 -13.42 2.97
CA GLU A 5 -10.15 -13.26 2.01
C GLU A 5 -9.05 -12.36 2.56
N ARG A 6 -9.40 -11.35 3.38
CA ARG A 6 -8.42 -10.54 4.11
C ARG A 6 -7.61 -11.36 5.12
N MET A 7 -8.24 -12.27 5.85
CA MET A 7 -7.52 -13.14 6.78
C MET A 7 -6.56 -14.08 6.04
N LYS A 8 -6.97 -14.61 4.87
CA LYS A 8 -6.10 -15.42 4.00
C LYS A 8 -4.93 -14.60 3.44
N MET A 9 -5.19 -13.40 2.94
CA MET A 9 -4.16 -12.44 2.49
C MET A 9 -3.13 -12.18 3.59
N ALA A 10 -3.60 -11.87 4.81
CA ALA A 10 -2.72 -11.63 5.96
C ALA A 10 -1.91 -12.85 6.39
N ALA A 11 -2.44 -14.07 6.15
CA ALA A 11 -1.76 -15.32 6.44
C ALA A 11 -0.77 -15.77 5.33
N GLY A 12 -0.70 -15.03 4.20
CA GLY A 12 0.10 -15.45 3.04
C GLY A 12 -0.48 -16.67 2.32
N GLU A 13 -1.77 -16.94 2.49
CA GLU A 13 -2.50 -17.99 1.79
C GLU A 13 -3.03 -17.48 0.45
N TRP A 14 -3.42 -18.39 -0.44
CA TRP A 14 -4.15 -18.01 -1.64
C TRP A 14 -5.52 -17.43 -1.27
N TYR A 15 -5.80 -16.23 -1.76
CA TYR A 15 -7.07 -15.52 -1.58
C TYR A 15 -7.58 -15.03 -2.93
N THR A 16 -8.86 -14.73 -3.06
CA THR A 16 -9.39 -14.00 -4.21
C THR A 16 -9.39 -12.51 -3.93
N CYS A 17 -8.83 -11.72 -4.85
CA CYS A 17 -8.88 -10.25 -4.76
C CYS A 17 -10.25 -9.67 -5.14
N ILE A 18 -11.13 -10.50 -5.70
CA ILE A 18 -12.53 -10.18 -6.03
C ILE A 18 -13.37 -10.44 -4.77
N ASP A 19 -13.25 -9.53 -3.81
CA ASP A 19 -13.89 -9.61 -2.51
C ASP A 19 -14.28 -8.20 -2.04
N ASP A 20 -15.48 -8.07 -1.47
CA ASP A 20 -16.05 -6.77 -1.08
C ASP A 20 -15.28 -6.13 0.08
N GLU A 21 -14.82 -6.91 1.07
CA GLU A 21 -14.00 -6.38 2.17
C GLU A 21 -12.68 -5.81 1.63
N LEU A 22 -12.02 -6.54 0.74
CA LEU A 22 -10.79 -6.06 0.12
C LEU A 22 -11.01 -4.86 -0.80
N GLU A 23 -12.15 -4.77 -1.49
CA GLU A 23 -12.48 -3.63 -2.34
C GLU A 23 -12.71 -2.35 -1.53
N ASP A 24 -13.46 -2.43 -0.43
CA ASP A 24 -13.68 -1.29 0.48
C ASP A 24 -12.34 -0.74 1.01
N LEU A 25 -11.41 -1.63 1.36
CA LEU A 25 -10.06 -1.25 1.80
C LEU A 25 -9.27 -0.55 0.67
N ARG A 26 -9.36 -1.02 -0.57
CA ARG A 26 -8.72 -0.36 -1.73
C ARG A 26 -9.38 0.97 -2.08
N VAL A 27 -10.69 1.13 -1.88
CA VAL A 27 -11.38 2.44 -2.03
C VAL A 27 -10.78 3.44 -1.05
N ALA A 28 -10.69 3.09 0.24
CA ALA A 28 -10.12 3.96 1.26
C ALA A 28 -8.67 4.37 0.91
N ALA A 29 -7.86 3.43 0.41
CA ALA A 29 -6.51 3.72 -0.05
C ALA A 29 -6.47 4.67 -1.25
N ARG A 30 -7.33 4.46 -2.25
CA ARG A 30 -7.42 5.34 -3.42
C ARG A 30 -7.82 6.76 -3.05
N ASP A 31 -8.77 6.93 -2.14
CA ASP A 31 -9.20 8.26 -1.66
C ASP A 31 -8.07 8.98 -0.93
N ALA A 32 -7.37 8.28 -0.03
CA ALA A 32 -6.22 8.84 0.70
C ALA A 32 -5.04 9.20 -0.22
N VAL A 33 -4.77 8.36 -1.23
CA VAL A 33 -3.75 8.62 -2.27
C VAL A 33 -4.16 9.80 -3.15
N PHE A 34 -5.44 9.91 -3.51
CA PHE A 34 -5.95 11.02 -4.29
C PHE A 34 -5.78 12.35 -3.53
N GLU A 35 -6.15 12.39 -2.24
CA GLU A 35 -5.89 13.54 -1.37
C GLU A 35 -4.39 13.89 -1.36
N HIS A 36 -3.52 12.90 -1.13
CA HIS A 36 -2.08 13.14 -1.08
C HIS A 36 -1.53 13.71 -2.38
N ASN A 37 -1.94 13.16 -3.52
CA ASN A 37 -1.45 13.61 -4.81
C ASN A 37 -2.03 14.96 -5.23
N GLY A 38 -3.25 15.30 -4.79
CA GLY A 38 -3.97 16.51 -5.17
C GLY A 38 -3.76 17.73 -4.26
N LEU A 39 -3.39 17.54 -2.98
CA LEU A 39 -3.22 18.65 -2.06
C LEU A 39 -2.04 19.56 -2.46
N PRO A 40 -2.19 20.91 -2.36
CA PRO A 40 -1.07 21.83 -2.52
C PRO A 40 0.09 21.48 -1.59
N PRO A 41 1.37 21.59 -2.00
CA PRO A 41 2.51 21.11 -1.20
C PRO A 41 2.56 21.66 0.23
N ARG A 42 2.16 22.92 0.44
CA ARG A 42 2.10 23.55 1.78
C ARG A 42 1.00 22.98 2.67
N GLN A 43 -0.08 22.46 2.10
CA GLN A 43 -1.20 21.84 2.83
C GLN A 43 -0.97 20.34 3.01
N ARG A 44 -0.40 19.68 1.99
CA ARG A 44 -0.03 18.26 2.03
C ARG A 44 1.00 17.94 3.11
N GLY A 45 1.97 18.83 3.31
CA GLY A 45 3.11 18.57 4.18
C GLY A 45 3.94 17.37 3.67
N ASN A 46 4.52 16.61 4.61
CA ASN A 46 5.33 15.44 4.28
C ASN A 46 4.51 14.22 3.84
N ILE A 47 3.33 14.03 4.45
CA ILE A 47 2.36 12.98 4.15
C ILE A 47 0.99 13.61 4.44
N ALA A 48 0.05 13.49 3.49
CA ALA A 48 -1.27 14.10 3.66
C ALA A 48 -2.04 13.44 4.82
N PRO A 49 -2.96 14.16 5.48
CA PRO A 49 -3.69 13.66 6.64
C PRO A 49 -4.35 12.30 6.43
N ALA A 50 -5.11 12.10 5.34
CA ALA A 50 -5.79 10.83 5.08
C ALA A 50 -4.79 9.69 4.86
N LEU A 51 -3.74 9.92 4.07
CA LEU A 51 -2.70 8.92 3.84
C LEU A 51 -1.96 8.58 5.13
N ARG A 52 -1.59 9.57 5.94
CA ARG A 52 -0.91 9.37 7.23
C ARG A 52 -1.74 8.51 8.18
N ALA A 53 -3.06 8.69 8.21
CA ALA A 53 -3.97 7.92 9.05
C ALA A 53 -4.15 6.46 8.56
N LEU A 54 -3.99 6.23 7.26
CA LEU A 54 -4.10 4.92 6.65
C LEU A 54 -2.84 4.04 6.82
N LEU A 55 -1.65 4.66 6.85
CA LEU A 55 -0.39 3.93 6.94
C LEU A 55 -0.30 3.06 8.21
N GLY A 56 0.31 1.88 8.10
CA GLY A 56 0.63 1.03 9.25
C GLY A 56 1.56 1.73 10.25
N GLY A 57 2.36 2.68 9.78
CA GLY A 57 3.07 3.64 10.63
C GLY A 57 3.98 4.55 9.82
N ALA A 58 4.21 5.77 10.32
CA ALA A 58 5.19 6.69 9.76
C ALA A 58 5.89 7.44 10.89
N GLY A 59 7.20 7.20 11.03
CA GLY A 59 8.06 7.84 12.00
C GLY A 59 8.26 9.33 11.73
N ASP A 60 8.86 10.02 12.69
CA ASP A 60 9.11 11.46 12.59
C ASP A 60 9.97 11.79 11.37
N GLY A 61 9.60 12.87 10.67
CA GLY A 61 10.30 13.29 9.46
C GLY A 61 10.10 12.40 8.24
N ALA A 62 9.33 11.29 8.32
CA ALA A 62 9.00 10.49 7.16
C ALA A 62 8.23 11.33 6.12
N ARG A 63 8.59 11.20 4.84
CA ARG A 63 8.03 11.97 3.73
C ARG A 63 7.78 11.10 2.51
N ILE A 64 6.64 11.33 1.89
CA ILE A 64 6.25 10.76 0.61
C ILE A 64 6.07 11.92 -0.35
N GLU A 65 6.80 11.90 -1.46
CA GLU A 65 6.65 12.88 -2.53
C GLU A 65 5.55 12.43 -3.51
N ALA A 66 4.70 13.36 -3.92
CA ALA A 66 3.70 13.08 -4.94
C ALA A 66 4.31 13.14 -6.35
N PRO A 67 3.81 12.35 -7.31
CA PRO A 67 2.74 11.37 -7.15
C PRO A 67 3.22 10.11 -6.41
N PHE A 68 2.31 9.48 -5.66
CA PHE A 68 2.52 8.20 -4.97
C PHE A 68 1.33 7.27 -5.20
N HIS A 69 1.54 5.95 -5.08
CA HIS A 69 0.47 4.97 -5.07
C HIS A 69 0.73 3.84 -4.07
N CYS A 70 -0.33 3.36 -3.41
CA CYS A 70 -0.32 2.12 -2.65
C CYS A 70 -1.63 1.34 -2.82
N ALA A 71 -1.58 0.03 -2.58
CA ALA A 71 -2.76 -0.84 -2.70
C ALA A 71 -3.71 -0.69 -1.51
N TYR A 72 -3.17 -0.68 -0.29
CA TYR A 72 -3.94 -0.69 0.95
C TYR A 72 -3.46 0.36 1.97
N GLY A 73 -2.17 0.69 1.97
CA GLY A 73 -1.53 1.63 2.90
C GLY A 73 -1.29 1.07 4.31
N PHE A 74 -2.25 0.32 4.88
CA PHE A 74 -2.15 -0.18 6.26
C PHE A 74 -1.02 -1.19 6.50
N ASN A 75 -0.45 -1.76 5.43
CA ASN A 75 0.69 -2.67 5.50
C ASN A 75 2.03 -1.95 5.29
N LEU A 76 2.02 -0.65 5.00
CA LEU A 76 3.23 0.15 4.80
C LEU A 76 3.69 0.83 6.10
N PHE A 77 4.90 0.51 6.54
CA PHE A 77 5.55 1.07 7.73
C PHE A 77 6.83 1.81 7.34
N LEU A 78 6.86 3.11 7.61
CA LEU A 78 8.00 3.99 7.35
C LEU A 78 8.70 4.35 8.66
N GLY A 79 10.01 4.06 8.75
CA GLY A 79 10.87 4.52 9.83
C GLY A 79 11.05 6.04 9.87
N GLU A 80 11.69 6.52 10.94
CA GLU A 80 12.09 7.93 11.09
C GLU A 80 12.97 8.38 9.91
N GLY A 81 12.69 9.57 9.38
CA GLY A 81 13.47 10.18 8.29
C GLY A 81 13.46 9.41 6.96
N VAL A 82 12.51 8.49 6.76
CA VAL A 82 12.34 7.80 5.48
C VAL A 82 11.83 8.76 4.42
N PHE A 83 12.39 8.69 3.22
CA PHE A 83 11.97 9.50 2.08
C PHE A 83 11.63 8.61 0.89
N LEU A 84 10.40 8.74 0.39
CA LEU A 84 9.95 8.16 -0.87
C LEU A 84 9.88 9.28 -1.90
N ASN A 85 10.68 9.19 -2.95
CA ASN A 85 10.68 10.18 -4.01
C ASN A 85 9.48 10.01 -4.96
N ALA A 86 9.29 10.97 -5.86
CA ALA A 86 8.15 11.03 -6.76
C ALA A 86 8.02 9.77 -7.62
N GLY A 87 6.77 9.33 -7.79
CA GLY A 87 6.40 8.20 -8.63
C GLY A 87 6.54 6.83 -7.96
N CYS A 88 6.80 6.74 -6.65
CA CYS A 88 6.88 5.45 -5.98
C CYS A 88 5.51 4.73 -5.94
N THR A 89 5.54 3.41 -6.17
CA THR A 89 4.36 2.53 -6.15
C THR A 89 4.61 1.35 -5.23
N ILE A 90 3.74 1.17 -4.21
CA ILE A 90 3.88 0.11 -3.21
C ILE A 90 2.61 -0.74 -3.16
N LEU A 91 2.62 -1.94 -3.75
CA LEU A 91 1.49 -2.86 -3.66
C LEU A 91 1.61 -3.71 -2.40
N ASP A 92 1.14 -3.16 -1.27
CA ASP A 92 1.31 -3.67 0.09
C ASP A 92 0.24 -4.72 0.48
N THR A 93 0.05 -5.77 -0.32
CA THR A 93 -0.78 -6.93 0.07
C THR A 93 -0.17 -7.69 1.27
N ALA A 94 1.14 -7.61 1.45
CA ALA A 94 1.89 -8.07 2.63
C ALA A 94 2.60 -6.89 3.34
N PRO A 95 3.04 -7.05 4.60
CA PRO A 95 3.74 -5.99 5.32
C PRO A 95 5.03 -5.51 4.63
N VAL A 96 5.10 -4.21 4.34
CA VAL A 96 6.29 -3.52 3.80
C VAL A 96 6.89 -2.64 4.88
N ARG A 97 8.13 -2.92 5.29
CA ARG A 97 8.84 -2.16 6.33
C ARG A 97 10.08 -1.48 5.76
N ILE A 98 10.08 -0.15 5.73
CA ILE A 98 11.22 0.67 5.26
C ILE A 98 11.94 1.25 6.47
N GLY A 99 13.22 0.90 6.63
CA GLY A 99 14.04 1.23 7.80
C GLY A 99 14.41 2.71 7.93
N LYS A 100 14.74 3.14 9.15
CA LYS A 100 15.15 4.52 9.49
C LYS A 100 16.20 5.08 8.52
N GLY A 101 16.01 6.32 8.08
CA GLY A 101 16.94 7.06 7.21
C GLY A 101 17.07 6.51 5.79
N THR A 102 16.17 5.61 5.36
CA THR A 102 16.19 5.07 4.00
C THR A 102 15.63 6.08 3.01
N LEU A 103 16.32 6.26 1.89
CA LEU A 103 15.91 7.12 0.78
C LEU A 103 15.64 6.26 -0.45
N LEU A 104 14.40 6.22 -0.91
CA LEU A 104 14.02 5.58 -2.18
C LEU A 104 14.04 6.62 -3.30
N GLY A 105 14.73 6.28 -4.40
CA GLY A 105 14.78 7.12 -5.60
C GLY A 105 13.43 7.26 -6.31
N PRO A 106 13.34 8.07 -7.37
CA PRO A 106 12.12 8.21 -8.16
C PRO A 106 11.69 6.88 -8.76
N ASN A 107 10.38 6.66 -8.87
CA ASN A 107 9.78 5.51 -9.56
C ASN A 107 10.18 4.12 -9.00
N VAL A 108 10.63 4.04 -7.74
CA VAL A 108 10.84 2.76 -7.07
C VAL A 108 9.51 2.04 -6.87
N GLN A 109 9.52 0.74 -7.15
CA GLN A 109 8.33 -0.11 -7.14
C GLN A 109 8.57 -1.30 -6.21
N ILE A 110 7.65 -1.54 -5.28
CA ILE A 110 7.69 -2.68 -4.34
C ILE A 110 6.35 -3.41 -4.43
N TYR A 111 6.39 -4.70 -4.79
CA TYR A 111 5.20 -5.49 -5.08
C TYR A 111 5.15 -6.76 -4.24
N CYS A 112 4.14 -6.85 -3.37
CA CYS A 112 3.87 -8.04 -2.57
C CYS A 112 2.84 -8.98 -3.21
N ALA A 113 2.09 -8.51 -4.21
CA ALA A 113 1.07 -9.30 -4.89
C ALA A 113 1.67 -10.20 -5.97
N GLU A 114 1.36 -11.50 -5.94
CA GLU A 114 1.61 -12.43 -7.03
C GLU A 114 0.29 -13.06 -7.49
N HIS A 115 -0.01 -12.99 -8.79
CA HIS A 115 -1.16 -13.67 -9.37
C HIS A 115 -0.87 -15.15 -9.64
N HIS A 116 -1.92 -15.97 -9.63
CA HIS A 116 -1.82 -17.36 -10.01
C HIS A 116 -1.26 -17.57 -11.43
N ARG A 117 -0.40 -18.58 -11.62
CA ARG A 117 0.27 -18.84 -12.92
C ARG A 117 -0.66 -19.46 -13.96
N GLU A 118 -1.60 -20.28 -13.51
CA GLU A 118 -2.65 -20.83 -14.38
C GLU A 118 -3.72 -19.80 -14.69
N VAL A 119 -4.19 -19.79 -15.94
CA VAL A 119 -5.23 -18.88 -16.45
C VAL A 119 -6.52 -18.97 -15.62
N THR A 120 -6.94 -20.20 -15.29
CA THR A 120 -8.14 -20.46 -14.49
C THR A 120 -8.07 -19.78 -13.12
N GLY A 121 -6.90 -19.82 -12.47
CA GLY A 121 -6.67 -19.14 -11.20
C GLY A 121 -6.73 -17.61 -11.33
N ARG A 122 -6.15 -17.03 -12.39
CA ARG A 122 -6.23 -15.57 -12.62
C ARG A 122 -7.66 -15.09 -12.88
N LEU A 123 -8.44 -15.84 -13.65
CA LEU A 123 -9.84 -15.50 -13.91
C LEU A 123 -10.70 -15.57 -12.65
N ALA A 124 -10.32 -16.41 -11.69
CA ALA A 124 -10.93 -16.46 -10.36
C ALA A 124 -10.41 -15.38 -9.39
N GLY A 125 -9.51 -14.48 -9.84
CA GLY A 125 -8.92 -13.44 -9.01
C GLY A 125 -7.92 -13.94 -7.97
N LEU A 126 -7.36 -15.14 -8.14
CA LEU A 126 -6.45 -15.72 -7.14
C LEU A 126 -5.11 -14.99 -7.09
N GLU A 127 -4.78 -14.52 -5.88
CA GLU A 127 -3.55 -13.85 -5.51
C GLU A 127 -2.93 -14.50 -4.26
N ILE A 128 -1.62 -14.29 -4.09
CA ILE A 128 -0.90 -14.58 -2.85
C ILE A 128 -0.06 -13.36 -2.47
N ALA A 129 -0.02 -13.06 -1.17
CA ALA A 129 0.74 -11.93 -0.61
C ALA A 129 2.10 -12.41 -0.08
N LYS A 130 3.20 -11.80 -0.52
CA LYS A 130 4.58 -12.18 -0.17
C LYS A 130 5.51 -10.99 0.08
#